data_AF-A0A3D5F9S9-F1
#
_entry.id   AF-A0A3D5F9S9-F1
#
_cell.length_a   1.000
_cell.length_b   1.000
_cell.length_c   1.000
_cell.angle_alpha   90.00
_cell.angle_beta   90.00
_cell.angle_gamma   90.00
#
_symmetry.space_group_name_H-M   'P 1'
#
loop_
_entity.id
_entity.type
_entity.pdbx_description
1 polymer ?
#
loop_
_entity_poly.entity_id
_entity_poly.type
_entity_poly.pdbx_seq_one_letter_code
_entity_poly.pdbx_strand_id
1 'polypeptide(L)'
;MIVSDGMGPAYTTAYRNFRDNPNTPEVEGVVLDDIFVGNASTYPDQVSGFVTDSAASATALASGVKSYNGAIGVDKNKKPVTSILQRAKQLGMRTGVAVTSQIVHATPASYVAHNESRQNYNELADSFFDDRINGQFVADVMLGGGTRYF
;
A
#
# COMPACT_ATOMS: atom_id res chain seq x y z
N MET A 1 6.34 1.45 -7.40
CA MET A 1 5.99 0.26 -6.60
C MET A 1 4.59 -0.17 -6.99
N ILE A 2 4.35 -1.48 -7.15
CA ILE A 2 3.01 -2.04 -7.39
C ILE A 2 2.66 -2.89 -6.17
N VAL A 3 1.50 -2.63 -5.56
CA VAL A 3 1.00 -3.37 -4.40
C VAL A 3 -0.31 -4.04 -4.79
N SER A 4 -0.30 -5.37 -4.83
CA SER A 4 -1.49 -6.17 -5.10
C SER A 4 -2.09 -6.66 -3.77
N ASP A 5 -3.15 -6.01 -3.30
CA ASP A 5 -3.81 -6.34 -2.03
C ASP A 5 -4.35 -7.79 -2.06
N GLY A 6 -4.00 -8.59 -1.05
CA GLY A 6 -4.41 -10.00 -0.95
C GLY A 6 -3.70 -10.99 -1.89
N MET A 7 -2.78 -10.55 -2.75
CA MET A 7 -2.15 -11.41 -3.76
C MET A 7 -0.98 -12.24 -3.19
N GLY A 8 -1.30 -13.21 -2.34
CA GLY A 8 -0.33 -14.21 -1.86
C GLY A 8 0.17 -15.14 -2.98
N PRO A 9 1.18 -16.00 -2.71
CA PRO A 9 1.82 -16.84 -3.74
C PRO A 9 0.83 -17.71 -4.53
N ALA A 10 -0.22 -18.23 -3.86
CA ALA A 10 -1.25 -19.04 -4.49
C ALA A 10 -1.96 -18.33 -5.66
N TYR A 11 -2.13 -17.00 -5.59
CA TYR A 11 -2.79 -16.24 -6.65
C TYR A 11 -1.96 -16.18 -7.93
N THR A 12 -0.63 -16.08 -7.81
CA THR A 12 0.26 -16.09 -8.99
C THR A 12 0.20 -17.44 -9.70
N THR A 13 0.20 -18.53 -8.94
CA THR A 13 0.01 -19.89 -9.48
C THR A 13 -1.37 -20.08 -10.08
N ALA A 14 -2.44 -19.65 -9.40
CA ALA A 14 -3.79 -19.71 -9.95
C ALA A 14 -3.91 -18.93 -11.27
N TYR A 15 -3.27 -17.75 -11.36
CA TYR A 15 -3.26 -16.96 -12.58
C TYR A 15 -2.54 -17.64 -13.74
N ARG A 16 -1.39 -18.29 -13.50
CA ARG A 16 -0.72 -19.12 -14.53
C ARG A 16 -1.66 -20.18 -15.08
N ASN A 17 -2.27 -20.97 -14.20
CA ASN A 17 -3.20 -22.04 -14.61
C ASN A 17 -4.45 -21.48 -15.33
N PHE A 18 -4.91 -20.28 -14.97
CA PHE A 18 -6.03 -19.65 -15.67
C PHE A 18 -5.67 -19.15 -17.08
N ARG A 19 -4.42 -18.74 -17.29
CA ARG A 19 -3.92 -18.22 -18.58
C ARG A 19 -3.38 -19.31 -19.51
N ASP A 20 -3.13 -20.49 -18.96
CA ASP A 20 -2.60 -21.66 -19.64
C ASP A 20 -3.40 -22.04 -20.89
N ASN A 21 -2.68 -22.44 -21.93
CA ASN A 21 -3.25 -23.05 -23.12
C ASN A 21 -3.28 -24.57 -22.96
N PRO A 22 -4.45 -25.21 -22.80
CA PRO A 22 -4.52 -26.65 -22.53
C PRO A 22 -4.03 -27.55 -23.68
N ASN A 23 -3.67 -26.97 -24.83
CA ASN A 23 -3.13 -27.69 -25.98
C ASN A 23 -1.59 -27.76 -25.99
N THR A 24 -0.91 -27.12 -25.04
CA THR A 24 0.55 -27.19 -24.91
C THR A 24 0.93 -28.17 -23.80
N PRO A 25 2.13 -28.79 -23.88
CA PRO A 25 2.57 -29.76 -22.89
C PRO A 25 3.06 -29.14 -21.58
N GLU A 26 3.26 -27.82 -21.54
CA GLU A 26 3.81 -27.07 -20.40
C GLU A 26 2.96 -25.84 -20.12
N VAL A 27 2.85 -25.48 -18.84
CA VAL A 27 2.15 -24.26 -18.44
C VAL A 27 2.93 -23.03 -18.88
N GLU A 28 2.29 -22.12 -19.62
CA GLU A 28 2.98 -20.91 -20.07
C GLU A 28 3.36 -19.97 -18.91
N GLY A 29 4.55 -19.40 -19.02
CA GLY A 29 5.01 -18.33 -18.14
C GLY A 29 4.18 -17.06 -18.31
N VAL A 30 4.03 -16.32 -17.22
CA VAL A 30 3.40 -14.99 -17.21
C VAL A 30 4.44 -13.92 -16.90
N VAL A 31 4.12 -12.65 -17.17
CA VAL A 31 5.03 -11.51 -16.88
C VAL A 31 5.53 -11.46 -15.43
N LEU A 32 4.75 -12.02 -14.49
CA LEU A 32 5.14 -12.10 -13.08
C LEU A 32 6.33 -13.02 -12.85
N ASP A 33 6.53 -14.03 -13.70
CA ASP A 33 7.65 -14.97 -13.61
C ASP A 33 8.96 -14.31 -14.08
N ASP A 34 8.89 -13.50 -15.13
CA ASP A 34 10.05 -12.78 -15.67
C ASP A 34 10.64 -11.76 -14.69
N ILE A 35 9.78 -11.15 -13.86
CA ILE A 35 10.16 -10.14 -12.87
C ILE A 35 10.36 -10.71 -11.46
N PHE A 36 10.20 -12.02 -11.28
CA PHE A 36 10.29 -12.66 -9.98
C PHE A 36 11.75 -12.81 -9.53
N VAL A 37 12.13 -12.10 -8.47
CA VAL A 37 13.48 -12.14 -7.90
C VAL A 37 13.55 -12.78 -6.51
N GLY A 38 12.40 -12.98 -5.85
CA GLY A 38 12.34 -13.53 -4.51
C GLY A 38 11.04 -13.19 -3.79
N ASN A 39 10.93 -13.68 -2.55
CA ASN A 39 9.77 -13.47 -1.69
C ASN A 39 10.15 -12.71 -0.41
N ALA A 40 9.21 -11.90 0.09
CA ALA A 40 9.28 -11.31 1.42
C ALA A 40 7.94 -11.53 2.13
N SER A 41 7.98 -11.71 3.45
CA SER A 41 6.78 -11.81 4.28
C SER A 41 6.68 -10.61 5.23
N THR A 42 5.46 -10.24 5.57
CA THR A 42 5.17 -9.21 6.56
C THR A 42 4.03 -9.67 7.47
N TYR A 43 3.93 -9.04 8.62
CA TYR A 43 3.05 -9.34 9.75
C TYR A 43 2.92 -8.05 10.57
N PRO A 44 1.85 -7.87 11.36
CA PRO A 44 1.64 -6.63 12.11
C PRO A 44 2.50 -6.61 13.38
N ASP A 45 2.44 -5.53 14.14
CA ASP A 45 2.95 -5.50 15.50
C ASP A 45 2.22 -6.53 16.38
N GLN A 46 2.91 -7.05 17.39
CA GLN A 46 2.44 -8.16 18.24
C GLN A 46 1.08 -7.89 18.89
N VAL A 47 0.74 -6.63 19.16
CA VAL A 47 -0.56 -6.23 19.71
C VAL A 47 -1.75 -6.63 18.84
N SER A 48 -1.51 -6.94 17.55
CA SER A 48 -2.53 -7.38 16.59
C SER A 48 -2.44 -8.86 16.22
N GLY A 49 -1.57 -9.63 16.89
CA GLY A 49 -1.35 -11.05 16.59
C GLY A 49 -0.52 -11.27 15.32
N PHE A 50 -0.83 -12.33 14.57
CA PHE A 50 0.00 -12.80 13.45
C PHE A 50 -0.53 -12.43 12.07
N VAL A 51 -1.85 -12.19 11.94
CA VAL A 51 -2.49 -11.92 10.65
C VAL A 51 -2.63 -10.42 10.47
N THR A 52 -1.90 -9.88 9.49
CA THR A 52 -1.91 -8.45 9.18
C THR A 52 -3.16 -8.08 8.37
N ASP A 53 -3.61 -6.83 8.52
CA ASP A 53 -4.52 -6.19 7.58
C ASP A 53 -3.76 -5.35 6.53
N SER A 54 -4.49 -4.78 5.56
CA SER A 54 -3.92 -3.89 4.54
C SER A 54 -3.23 -2.66 5.12
N ALA A 55 -3.69 -2.12 6.26
CA ALA A 55 -3.16 -0.91 6.85
C ALA A 55 -1.77 -1.15 7.49
N ALA A 56 -1.66 -2.15 8.36
CA ALA A 56 -0.39 -2.50 9.00
C ALA A 56 0.66 -2.97 7.98
N SER A 57 0.26 -3.78 7.00
CA SER A 57 1.15 -4.27 5.95
C SER A 57 1.62 -3.15 5.02
N ALA A 58 0.72 -2.25 4.60
CA ALA A 58 1.10 -1.10 3.78
C ALA A 58 2.00 -0.13 4.54
N THR A 59 1.74 0.14 5.82
CA THR A 59 2.61 0.97 6.67
C THR A 59 4.02 0.36 6.77
N ALA A 60 4.12 -0.95 6.95
CA ALA A 60 5.41 -1.64 6.97
C ALA A 60 6.14 -1.58 5.62
N LEU A 61 5.43 -1.76 4.50
CA LEU A 61 6.01 -1.63 3.15
C LEU A 61 6.44 -0.20 2.84
N ALA A 62 5.67 0.79 3.30
CA ALA A 62 5.90 2.20 3.03
C ALA A 62 7.05 2.79 3.84
N SER A 63 7.22 2.37 5.10
CA SER A 63 8.13 3.02 6.06
C SER A 63 9.24 2.11 6.62
N GLY A 64 9.13 0.79 6.43
CA GLY A 64 10.00 -0.18 7.10
C GLY A 64 9.67 -0.41 8.58
N VAL A 65 8.61 0.20 9.12
CA VAL A 65 8.21 0.09 10.53
C VAL A 65 6.94 -0.75 10.67
N LYS A 66 6.97 -1.74 11.55
CA LYS A 66 5.80 -2.56 11.90
C LYS A 66 4.79 -1.73 12.70
N SER A 67 3.51 -1.96 12.42
CA SER A 67 2.40 -1.28 13.09
C SER A 67 1.23 -2.22 13.37
N TYR A 68 0.23 -1.76 14.12
CA TYR A 68 -0.95 -2.52 14.49
C TYR A 68 -2.02 -2.50 13.38
N ASN A 69 -2.90 -3.50 13.38
CA ASN A 69 -3.98 -3.59 12.40
C ASN A 69 -4.90 -2.37 12.50
N GLY A 70 -5.19 -1.78 11.35
CA GLY A 70 -5.94 -0.53 11.25
C GLY A 70 -5.09 0.74 11.29
N ALA A 71 -3.79 0.70 11.63
CA ALA A 71 -2.94 1.88 11.67
C ALA A 71 -2.50 2.36 10.27
N ILE A 72 -2.65 3.66 10.00
CA ILE A 72 -2.22 4.31 8.76
C ILE A 72 -0.97 5.14 9.05
N GLY A 73 0.18 4.74 8.54
CA GLY A 73 1.40 5.56 8.58
C GLY A 73 1.91 5.89 10.00
N VAL A 74 1.50 5.17 11.04
CA VAL A 74 1.98 5.38 12.42
C VAL A 74 2.61 4.11 12.99
N ASP A 75 3.48 4.23 13.98
CA ASP A 75 4.03 3.11 14.74
C ASP A 75 3.04 2.58 15.80
N LYS A 76 3.46 1.56 16.57
CA LYS A 76 2.65 1.00 17.67
C LYS A 76 2.28 1.99 18.78
N ASN A 77 3.02 3.09 18.90
CA ASN A 77 2.80 4.15 19.87
C ASN A 77 2.04 5.34 19.25
N LYS A 78 1.44 5.14 18.07
CA LYS A 78 0.69 6.15 17.32
C LYS A 78 1.54 7.34 16.88
N LYS A 79 2.86 7.16 16.77
CA LYS A 79 3.78 8.17 16.25
C LYS A 79 3.89 8.06 14.74
N PRO A 80 3.76 9.17 13.98
CA PRO A 80 3.96 9.17 12.53
C PRO A 80 5.30 8.55 12.13
N VAL A 81 5.28 7.70 11.10
CA VAL A 81 6.48 7.10 10.50
C VAL A 81 6.62 7.56 9.06
N THR A 82 7.81 8.02 8.66
CA THR A 82 8.02 8.56 7.32
C THR A 82 7.91 7.48 6.25
N SER A 83 7.00 7.67 5.30
CA SER A 83 6.87 6.78 4.15
C SER A 83 7.93 7.05 3.08
N ILE A 84 8.11 6.11 2.16
CA ILE A 84 8.99 6.28 1.00
C ILE A 84 8.52 7.41 0.07
N LEU A 85 7.21 7.66 -0.05
CA LEU A 85 6.70 8.80 -0.83
C LEU A 85 6.99 10.12 -0.14
N GLN A 86 6.80 10.21 1.18
CA GLN A 86 7.17 11.40 1.95
C GLN A 86 8.67 11.66 1.85
N ARG A 87 9.49 10.61 1.93
CA ARG A 87 10.94 10.71 1.74
C ARG A 87 11.29 11.19 0.32
N ALA A 88 10.66 10.65 -0.71
CA ALA A 88 10.85 11.09 -2.09
C ALA A 88 10.48 12.57 -2.28
N LYS A 89 9.35 13.01 -1.68
CA LYS A 89 8.91 14.41 -1.69
C LYS A 89 9.89 15.34 -0.98
N GLN A 90 10.45 14.93 0.17
CA GLN A 90 11.51 15.68 0.86
C GLN A 90 12.75 15.89 -0.02
N LEU A 91 13.05 14.92 -0.89
CA LEU A 91 14.14 14.98 -1.87
C LEU A 91 13.78 15.77 -3.14
N GLY A 92 12.62 16.41 -3.19
CA GLY A 92 12.15 17.20 -4.33
C GLY A 92 11.64 16.36 -5.51
N MET A 93 11.42 15.06 -5.32
CA MET A 93 10.87 14.19 -6.36
C MET A 93 9.36 14.35 -6.48
N ARG A 94 8.85 14.10 -7.69
CA ARG A 94 7.41 13.94 -7.92
C ARG A 94 6.95 12.59 -7.37
N THR A 95 5.76 12.58 -6.80
CA THR A 95 5.16 11.43 -6.13
C THR A 95 3.73 11.26 -6.59
N GLY A 96 3.21 10.04 -6.51
CA GLY A 96 1.82 9.80 -6.85
C GLY A 96 1.35 8.42 -6.45
N VAL A 97 0.03 8.30 -6.36
CA VAL A 97 -0.67 7.05 -6.07
C VAL A 97 -1.75 6.83 -7.12
N ALA A 98 -1.85 5.58 -7.59
CA ALA A 98 -2.89 5.13 -8.50
C ALA A 98 -3.45 3.82 -7.97
N VAL A 99 -4.77 3.76 -7.79
CA VAL A 99 -5.47 2.62 -7.21
C VAL A 99 -6.76 2.32 -7.97
N THR A 100 -7.18 1.05 -7.94
CA THR A 100 -8.51 0.63 -8.43
C THR A 100 -9.60 0.79 -7.36
N SER A 101 -9.21 1.00 -6.10
CA SER A 101 -10.09 1.23 -4.95
C SER A 101 -10.30 2.73 -4.69
N GLN A 102 -10.81 3.07 -3.50
CA GLN A 102 -10.87 4.45 -3.04
C GLN A 102 -9.48 4.94 -2.66
N ILE A 103 -9.15 6.20 -2.98
CA ILE A 103 -7.81 6.72 -2.75
C ILE A 103 -7.46 6.85 -1.25
N VAL A 104 -8.47 7.00 -0.41
CA VAL A 104 -8.37 7.02 1.07
C VAL A 104 -8.40 5.62 1.68
N HIS A 105 -8.42 4.55 0.88
CA HIS A 105 -8.28 3.19 1.38
C HIS A 105 -6.93 2.98 2.06
N ALA A 106 -6.83 1.98 2.93
CA ALA A 106 -5.66 1.77 3.78
C ALA A 106 -4.33 1.73 3.01
N THR A 107 -4.29 0.96 1.92
CA THR A 107 -3.06 0.75 1.14
C THR A 107 -2.48 2.06 0.58
N PRO A 108 -3.20 2.88 -0.20
CA PRO A 108 -2.67 4.18 -0.62
C PRO A 108 -2.45 5.14 0.55
N ALA A 109 -3.38 5.21 1.51
CA ALA A 109 -3.29 6.15 2.63
C ALA A 109 -2.02 5.97 3.46
N SER A 110 -1.57 4.74 3.72
CA SER A 110 -0.33 4.45 4.47
C SER A 110 0.95 4.98 3.80
N TYR A 111 0.91 5.39 2.53
CA TYR A 111 2.05 6.03 1.86
C TYR A 111 2.02 7.55 1.93
N VAL A 112 0.90 8.18 2.27
CA VAL A 112 0.76 9.64 2.15
C VAL A 112 0.31 10.34 3.42
N ALA A 113 -0.45 9.65 4.28
CA ALA A 113 -1.09 10.23 5.47
C ALA A 113 -0.74 9.46 6.75
N HIS A 114 -1.12 10.04 7.89
CA HIS A 114 -0.98 9.44 9.21
C HIS A 114 -2.32 9.46 9.94
N ASN A 115 -2.81 8.30 10.37
CA ASN A 115 -4.01 8.20 11.20
C ASN A 115 -3.97 6.93 12.06
N GLU A 116 -4.51 7.00 13.27
CA GLU A 116 -4.58 5.86 14.18
C GLU A 116 -5.53 4.76 13.69
N SER A 117 -6.45 5.09 12.77
CA SER A 117 -7.50 4.21 12.27
C SER A 117 -7.75 4.38 10.77
N ARG A 118 -7.70 3.27 10.03
CA ARG A 118 -8.06 3.16 8.61
C ARG A 118 -9.54 3.45 8.31
N GLN A 119 -10.38 3.54 9.35
CA GLN A 119 -11.81 3.82 9.20
C GLN A 119 -12.11 5.32 9.16
N ASN A 120 -11.13 6.16 9.48
CA ASN A 120 -11.30 7.61 9.57
C ASN A 120 -11.19 8.26 8.18
N TYR A 121 -12.04 7.83 7.25
CA TYR A 121 -11.93 8.20 5.84
C TYR A 121 -12.00 9.71 5.57
N ASN A 122 -12.81 10.46 6.31
CA ASN A 122 -12.90 11.92 6.16
C ASN A 122 -11.60 12.59 6.62
N GLU A 123 -11.08 12.22 7.80
CA GLU A 123 -9.81 12.75 8.32
C GLU A 123 -8.65 12.39 7.39
N LEU A 124 -8.66 11.18 6.82
CA LEU A 124 -7.68 10.78 5.82
C LEU A 124 -7.79 11.62 4.55
N ALA A 125 -9.00 11.95 4.10
CA ALA A 125 -9.18 12.85 2.96
C ALA A 125 -8.64 14.25 3.25
N ASP A 126 -8.91 14.78 4.45
CA ASP A 126 -8.34 16.05 4.92
C ASP A 126 -6.81 15.99 4.91
N SER A 127 -6.20 14.92 5.46
CA SER A 127 -4.73 14.74 5.45
C SER A 127 -4.14 14.73 4.03
N PHE A 128 -4.82 14.16 3.03
CA PHE A 128 -4.34 14.19 1.64
C PHE A 128 -4.22 15.62 1.10
N PHE A 129 -5.02 16.56 1.61
CA PHE A 129 -4.95 17.96 1.25
C PHE A 129 -4.06 18.78 2.20
N ASP A 130 -4.16 18.56 3.50
CA ASP A 130 -3.52 19.38 4.53
C ASP A 130 -2.06 19.02 4.76
N ASP A 131 -1.68 17.75 4.62
CA ASP A 131 -0.29 17.33 4.83
C ASP A 131 0.60 17.87 3.71
N ARG A 132 1.58 18.69 4.11
CA ARG A 132 2.55 19.31 3.21
C ARG A 132 3.97 18.93 3.55
N ILE A 133 4.77 18.75 2.51
CA ILE A 133 6.24 18.68 2.61
C ILE A 133 6.79 19.78 1.73
N ASN A 134 7.58 20.68 2.32
CA ASN A 134 8.12 21.87 1.64
C ASN A 134 7.03 22.72 0.94
N GLY A 135 5.85 22.84 1.57
CA GLY A 135 4.71 23.58 1.03
C GLY A 135 3.94 22.90 -0.10
N GLN A 136 4.31 21.67 -0.47
CA GLN A 136 3.66 20.90 -1.55
C GLN A 136 2.88 19.71 -0.99
N PHE A 137 1.84 19.27 -1.71
CA PHE A 137 1.15 18.01 -1.41
C PHE A 137 2.14 16.84 -1.36
N VAL A 138 1.89 15.87 -0.46
CA VAL A 138 2.69 14.64 -0.38
C VAL A 138 2.59 13.82 -1.65
N ALA A 139 1.44 13.80 -2.34
CA ALA A 139 1.25 13.19 -3.67
C ALA A 139 0.90 14.27 -4.71
N ASP A 140 1.65 14.33 -5.81
CA ASP A 140 1.33 15.22 -6.95
C ASP A 140 0.22 14.66 -7.84
N VAL A 141 0.15 13.32 -7.95
CA VAL A 141 -0.83 12.62 -8.78
C VAL A 141 -1.61 11.63 -7.93
N MET A 142 -2.93 11.66 -8.09
CA MET A 142 -3.89 10.92 -7.29
C MET A 142 -4.97 10.36 -8.21
N LEU A 143 -4.91 9.06 -8.50
CA LEU A 143 -5.85 8.37 -9.40
C LEU A 143 -6.57 7.25 -8.64
N GLY A 144 -7.89 7.30 -8.56
CA GLY A 144 -8.69 6.29 -7.88
C GLY A 144 -10.14 6.72 -7.68
N GLY A 145 -10.90 5.92 -6.95
CA GLY A 145 -12.26 6.26 -6.52
C GLY A 145 -12.31 7.03 -5.20
N GLY A 146 -13.51 7.16 -4.63
CA GLY A 146 -13.70 7.75 -3.30
C GLY A 146 -13.99 9.25 -3.29
N THR A 147 -14.47 9.81 -4.40
CA THR A 147 -14.82 11.24 -4.53
C THR A 147 -15.77 11.75 -3.47
N ARG A 148 -16.60 10.90 -2.85
CA ARG A 148 -17.53 11.30 -1.78
C ARG A 148 -16.87 11.83 -0.49
N TYR A 149 -15.56 11.63 -0.34
CA TYR A 149 -14.80 12.04 0.84
C TYR A 149 -14.07 13.38 0.65
N PHE A 150 -14.09 13.92 -0.57
CA PHE A 150 -13.46 15.18 -0.97
C PHE A 150 -14.54 16.16 -1.44
#